data_AF-A0A258C0M6-F1
#
_entry.id   AF-A0A258C0M6-F1
#
_cell.length_a   1.000
_cell.length_b   1.000
_cell.length_c   1.000
_cell.angle_alpha   90.00
_cell.angle_beta   90.00
_cell.angle_gamma   90.00
#
_symmetry.space_group_name_H-M   'P 1'
#
loop_
_entity.id
_entity.type
_entity.pdbx_description
1 polymer ?
#
loop_
_entity_poly.entity_id
_entity_poly.type
_entity_poly.pdbx_seq_one_letter_code
_entity_poly.pdbx_strand_id
1 'polypeptide(L)'
;DLAAPPEGEGKERAALITAFRHYAAANGLDTDWSALEEASMETLVHALASGCPFAPMEKQALLEAPTLAERASALTALLEFGSAPGGAGPVQ
;
A
#
# COMPACT_ATOMS: atom_id res chain seq x y z
N ASP A 1 25.94 -9.02 1.26
CA ASP A 1 25.45 -9.28 -0.10
C ASP A 1 24.23 -8.39 -0.30
N LEU A 2 24.40 -7.24 -0.95
CA LEU A 2 23.29 -6.31 -1.24
C LEU A 2 22.91 -6.54 -2.69
N ALA A 3 22.00 -7.47 -2.93
CA ALA A 3 21.34 -7.57 -4.22
C ALA A 3 20.54 -6.27 -4.42
N ALA A 4 20.94 -5.49 -5.44
CA ALA A 4 20.11 -4.39 -5.92
C ALA A 4 18.71 -4.95 -6.22
N PRO A 5 17.63 -4.30 -5.76
CA PRO A 5 16.30 -4.81 -6.03
C PRO A 5 16.10 -4.86 -7.55
N PRO A 6 15.52 -5.94 -8.11
CA PRO A 6 15.18 -6.03 -9.52
C PRO A 6 14.47 -4.75 -9.98
N GLU A 7 14.89 -4.22 -11.13
CA GLU A 7 14.52 -2.90 -11.66
C GLU A 7 12.99 -2.65 -11.77
N GLY A 8 12.16 -3.70 -11.69
CA GLY A 8 10.70 -3.61 -11.61
C GLY A 8 10.16 -3.15 -10.24
N GLU A 9 10.81 -3.52 -9.14
CA GLU A 9 10.33 -3.16 -7.79
C GLU A 9 10.33 -1.66 -7.54
N GLY A 10 11.28 -0.92 -8.13
CA GLY A 10 11.37 0.52 -7.95
C GLY A 10 10.13 1.28 -8.46
N LYS A 11 9.51 0.81 -9.54
CA LYS A 11 8.35 1.46 -10.15
C LYS A 11 7.06 1.16 -9.39
N GLU A 12 6.79 -0.11 -9.06
CA GLU A 12 5.65 -0.46 -8.19
C GLU A 12 5.76 0.24 -6.84
N ARG A 13 6.98 0.35 -6.30
CA ARG A 13 7.22 1.00 -5.01
C ARG A 13 6.89 2.49 -5.06
N ALA A 14 7.33 3.18 -6.11
CA ALA A 14 7.02 4.59 -6.30
C ALA A 14 5.50 4.82 -6.43
N ALA A 15 4.80 3.94 -7.14
CA ALA A 15 3.34 3.99 -7.26
C ALA A 15 2.65 3.79 -5.89
N LEU A 16 3.06 2.76 -5.14
CA LEU A 16 2.51 2.44 -3.82
C LEU A 16 2.70 3.59 -2.82
N ILE A 17 3.91 4.15 -2.73
CA ILE A 17 4.20 5.28 -1.82
C ILE A 17 3.37 6.50 -2.23
N THR A 18 3.22 6.78 -3.53
CA THR A 18 2.42 7.90 -4.01
C THR A 18 0.94 7.74 -3.65
N ALA A 19 0.36 6.56 -3.87
CA ALA A 19 -1.01 6.26 -3.48
C ALA A 19 -1.22 6.36 -1.96
N PHE A 20 -0.28 5.82 -1.18
CA PHE A 20 -0.33 5.91 0.28
C PHE A 20 -0.21 7.35 0.79
N ARG A 21 0.59 8.22 0.15
CA ARG A 21 0.65 9.66 0.47
C ARG A 21 -0.70 10.33 0.30
N HIS A 22 -1.41 10.06 -0.78
CA HIS A 22 -2.75 10.61 -0.99
C HIS A 22 -3.72 10.10 0.08
N TYR A 23 -3.70 8.80 0.35
CA TYR A 23 -4.54 8.18 1.37
C TYR A 23 -4.26 8.75 2.78
N ALA A 24 -3.00 8.84 3.19
CA ALA A 24 -2.58 9.38 4.47
C ALA A 24 -2.97 10.86 4.61
N ALA A 25 -2.80 11.66 3.55
CA ALA A 25 -3.23 13.06 3.53
C ALA A 25 -4.77 13.19 3.64
N ALA A 26 -5.53 12.32 2.97
CA ALA A 26 -6.98 12.30 3.03
C ALA A 26 -7.52 11.86 4.39
N ASN A 27 -6.82 10.94 5.07
CA ASN A 27 -7.21 10.37 6.36
C ASN A 27 -6.52 11.05 7.57
N GLY A 28 -5.63 12.02 7.33
CA GLY A 28 -4.87 12.71 8.39
C GLY A 28 -3.92 11.80 9.16
N LEU A 29 -3.35 10.79 8.50
CA LEU A 29 -2.42 9.84 9.13
C LEU A 29 -1.02 10.46 9.24
N ASP A 30 -0.46 10.45 10.45
CA ASP A 30 0.95 10.77 10.68
C ASP A 30 1.77 9.50 10.38
N THR A 31 2.65 9.56 9.38
CA THR A 31 3.46 8.40 8.98
C THR A 31 4.90 8.80 8.70
N ASP A 32 5.84 7.99 9.18
CA ASP A 32 7.26 8.13 8.95
C ASP A 32 7.63 7.77 7.49
N TRP A 33 7.56 8.78 6.61
CA TRP A 33 7.93 8.65 5.20
C TRP A 33 9.37 8.19 4.99
N SER A 34 10.29 8.62 5.86
CA SER A 34 11.71 8.21 5.78
C SER A 34 11.88 6.71 6.03
N ALA A 35 11.20 6.17 7.05
CA ALA A 35 11.21 4.74 7.33
C ALA A 35 10.55 3.95 6.19
N LEU A 36 9.51 4.51 5.57
CA LEU A 36 8.88 3.99 4.36
C LEU A 36 9.87 3.95 3.19
N GLU A 37 10.64 5.01 2.97
CA GLU A 37 11.63 5.11 1.88
C GLU A 37 12.85 4.19 2.05
N GLU A 38 13.22 3.84 3.28
CA GLU A 38 14.29 2.87 3.56
C GLU A 38 13.80 1.41 3.61
N ALA A 39 12.50 1.20 3.84
CA ALA A 39 11.92 -0.13 3.93
C ALA A 39 11.88 -0.87 2.58
N SER A 40 12.13 -2.18 2.64
CA SER A 40 11.93 -3.11 1.52
C SER A 40 10.45 -3.20 1.12
N MET A 41 10.18 -3.53 -0.14
CA MET A 41 8.81 -3.69 -0.67
C MET A 41 7.95 -4.64 0.18
N GLU A 42 8.50 -5.75 0.65
CA GLU A 42 7.77 -6.70 1.53
C GLU A 42 7.36 -6.05 2.86
N THR A 43 8.28 -5.34 3.50
CA THR A 43 8.03 -4.63 4.76
C THR A 43 6.99 -3.55 4.57
N LEU A 44 7.08 -2.79 3.47
CA LEU A 44 6.10 -1.77 3.10
C LEU A 44 4.71 -2.34 2.96
N VAL A 45 4.54 -3.35 2.12
CA VAL A 45 3.25 -3.97 1.87
C VAL A 45 2.64 -4.53 3.16
N HIS A 46 3.43 -5.20 3.99
CA HIS A 46 2.97 -5.73 5.27
C HIS A 46 2.61 -4.62 6.26
N ALA A 47 3.47 -3.62 6.44
CA ALA A 47 3.25 -2.51 7.36
C ALA A 47 1.99 -1.73 6.97
N LEU A 48 1.84 -1.39 5.69
CA LEU A 48 0.68 -0.69 5.16
C LEU A 48 -0.61 -1.52 5.28
N ALA A 49 -0.56 -2.83 4.98
CA ALA A 49 -1.70 -3.73 5.16
C ALA A 49 -2.20 -3.83 6.62
N SER A 50 -1.27 -3.72 7.58
CA SER A 50 -1.59 -3.74 9.01
C SER A 50 -1.95 -2.36 9.58
N GLY A 51 -1.33 -1.29 9.08
CA GLY A 51 -1.48 0.08 9.55
C GLY A 51 -2.68 0.81 8.97
N CYS A 52 -3.13 0.43 7.77
CA CYS A 52 -4.33 1.00 7.17
C CYS A 52 -5.60 0.33 7.74
N PRO A 53 -6.68 1.09 7.99
CA PRO A 53 -7.96 0.58 8.47
C PRO A 53 -8.76 -0.10 7.34
N PHE A 54 -8.16 -1.06 6.65
CA PHE A 54 -8.82 -1.82 5.59
C PHE A 54 -9.94 -2.72 6.13
N ALA A 55 -11.02 -2.79 5.37
CA ALA A 55 -12.14 -3.69 5.59
C ALA A 55 -11.71 -5.16 5.46
N PRO A 56 -12.49 -6.09 6.03
CA PRO A 56 -12.17 -7.52 5.99
C PRO A 56 -11.99 -8.05 4.56
N MET A 57 -12.82 -7.59 3.61
CA MET A 57 -12.75 -7.99 2.20
C MET A 57 -11.46 -7.52 1.51
N GLU A 58 -11.03 -6.30 1.80
CA GLU A 58 -9.79 -5.74 1.23
C GLU A 58 -8.56 -6.48 1.76
N LYS A 59 -8.57 -6.85 3.05
CA LYS A 59 -7.53 -7.70 3.64
C LYS A 59 -7.51 -9.11 3.04
N GLN A 60 -8.66 -9.67 2.69
CA GLN A 60 -8.72 -10.95 1.97
C GLN A 60 -8.10 -10.84 0.58
N ALA A 61 -8.41 -9.79 -0.18
CA ALA A 61 -7.81 -9.58 -1.51
C ALA A 61 -6.27 -9.52 -1.46
N LEU A 62 -5.70 -8.91 -0.41
CA LEU A 62 -4.25 -8.89 -0.19
C LEU A 62 -3.66 -10.27 0.12
N LEU A 63 -4.41 -11.13 0.81
CA LEU A 63 -4.01 -12.50 1.13
C LEU A 63 -4.14 -13.44 -0.08
N GLU A 64 -5.09 -13.18 -0.98
CA GLU A 64 -5.27 -13.91 -2.23
C GLU A 64 -4.16 -13.64 -3.25
N ALA A 65 -3.44 -12.52 -3.13
CA ALA A 65 -2.29 -12.20 -3.96
C ALA A 65 -1.06 -13.08 -3.61
N PRO A 66 -0.61 -13.97 -4.52
CA PRO A 66 0.44 -14.94 -4.23
C PRO A 66 1.86 -14.38 -4.35
N THR A 67 2.04 -13.25 -5.05
CA THR A 67 3.34 -12.61 -5.25
C THR A 67 3.35 -11.21 -4.65
N LEU A 68 4.56 -10.71 -4.35
CA LEU A 68 4.76 -9.39 -3.79
C LEU A 68 4.28 -8.27 -4.73
N ALA A 69 4.56 -8.39 -6.03
CA ALA A 69 4.13 -7.43 -7.04
C ALA A 69 2.59 -7.35 -7.14
N GLU A 70 1.90 -8.51 -7.17
CA GLU A 70 0.44 -8.56 -7.19
C GLU A 70 -0.15 -7.94 -5.92
N ARG A 71 0.45 -8.22 -4.75
CA ARG A 71 0.00 -7.66 -3.48
C ARG A 71 0.24 -6.15 -3.42
N ALA A 72 1.37 -5.65 -3.90
CA ALA A 72 1.66 -4.22 -3.98
C ALA A 72 0.71 -3.49 -4.95
N SER A 73 0.41 -4.10 -6.10
CA SER A 73 -0.55 -3.57 -7.06
C SER A 73 -1.96 -3.50 -6.47
N ALA A 74 -2.44 -4.58 -5.84
CA ALA A 74 -3.72 -4.61 -5.15
C ALA A 74 -3.78 -3.57 -4.02
N LEU A 75 -2.74 -3.47 -3.20
CA LEU A 75 -2.64 -2.48 -2.13
C LEU A 75 -2.67 -1.04 -2.66
N THR A 76 -1.97 -0.78 -3.76
CA THR A 76 -1.98 0.54 -4.42
C THR A 76 -3.39 0.91 -4.84
N ALA A 77 -4.11 0.00 -5.50
CA ALA A 77 -5.49 0.22 -5.91
C ALA A 77 -6.42 0.51 -4.72
N LEU A 78 -6.29 -0.26 -3.63
CA LEU A 78 -7.07 -0.04 -2.40
C LEU A 78 -6.83 1.35 -1.81
N LEU A 79 -5.58 1.80 -1.77
CA LEU A 79 -5.21 3.13 -1.28
C LEU A 79 -5.76 4.26 -2.16
N GLU A 80 -5.71 4.09 -3.50
CA GLU A 80 -6.29 5.05 -4.44
C GLU A 80 -7.80 5.16 -4.28
N PHE A 81 -8.50 4.03 -4.09
CA PHE A 81 -9.94 4.01 -3.82
C PHE A 81 -10.29 4.68 -2.49
N GLY A 82 -9.57 4.35 -1.41
CA GLY A 82 -9.82 4.91 -0.08
C GLY A 82 -9.44 6.39 0.06
N SER A 83 -8.61 6.92 -0.84
CA SER A 83 -8.23 8.34 -0.87
C SER A 83 -9.23 9.21 -1.65
N ALA A 84 -10.10 8.61 -2.47
CA ALA A 84 -11.04 9.37 -3.29
C ALA A 84 -12.16 9.98 -2.40
N PRO A 85 -12.53 11.26 -2.60
CA PRO A 85 -13.52 11.98 -1.76
C PRO A 85 -14.98 11.47 -1.88
N GLY A 86 -15.18 10.26 -2.40
CA GLY A 86 -16.47 9.55 -2.41
C GLY A 86 -16.33 8.03 -2.29
N GLY A 87 -15.13 7.52 -1.96
CA GLY A 87 -14.77 6.10 -2.01
C GLY A 87 -14.82 5.39 -0.66
N ALA A 88 -15.94 5.49 0.06
CA ALA A 88 -16.33 4.57 1.14
C ALA A 88 -17.77 4.89 1.57
N GLY A 89 -18.73 4.68 0.67
CA GLY A 89 -20.09 4.40 1.12
C GLY A 89 -20.07 3.05 1.84
N PRO A 90 -20.80 2.88 2.97
CA PRO A 90 -20.76 1.64 3.75
C PRO A 90 -21.22 0.48 2.87
N VAL A 91 -20.33 -0.48 2.61
CA VAL A 91 -20.77 -1.81 2.20
C VAL A 91 -21.36 -2.46 3.46
N GLN A 92 -22.69 -2.49 3.48
CA GLN A 92 -23.54 -3.07 4.51
C GLN A 92 -23.34 -4.57 4.63
#